data_AF-A0A087UWW9-F1
#
_entry.id   AF-A0A087UWW9-F1
#
_cell.length_a   1.000
_cell.length_b   1.000
_cell.length_c   1.000
_cell.angle_alpha   90.00
_cell.angle_beta   90.00
_cell.angle_gamma   90.00
#
_symmetry.space_group_name_H-M   'P 1'
#
loop_
_entity.id
_entity.type
_entity.pdbx_description
1 polymer ?
#
loop_
_entity_poly.entity_id
_entity_poly.type
_entity_poly.pdbx_seq_one_letter_code
_entity_poly.pdbx_strand_id
1 'polypeptide(L)' 'MHKGTYADDCIVQRVTQHKCYIVATCDKDLKRRIRKIPGVPIMYIYDHRYSIERMPDAYGAPAV' A
#
# COMPACT_ATOMS: atom_id res chain seq x y z
N MET A 1 -13.05 -7.06 -15.57
CA MET A 1 -14.02 -6.58 -14.55
C MET A 1 -14.22 -7.73 -13.57
N HIS A 2 -14.01 -7.52 -12.26
CA HIS A 2 -14.26 -8.57 -11.25
C HIS A 2 -15.70 -8.48 -10.73
N LYS A 3 -16.25 -9.60 -10.25
CA LYS A 3 -17.56 -9.64 -9.62
C LYS A 3 -17.42 -9.22 -8.15
N GLY A 4 -18.14 -8.20 -7.72
CA GLY A 4 -18.09 -7.64 -6.36
C GLY A 4 -17.50 -6.23 -6.31
N THR A 5 -17.83 -5.50 -5.23
CA THR A 5 -17.53 -4.07 -5.03
C THR A 5 -16.56 -3.80 -3.88
N TYR A 6 -15.93 -4.85 -3.33
CA TYR A 6 -15.04 -4.70 -2.19
C TYR A 6 -13.66 -4.20 -2.64
N ALA A 7 -13.39 -2.92 -2.39
CA ALA A 7 -12.23 -2.22 -2.93
C ALA A 7 -10.89 -2.88 -2.54
N ASP A 8 -10.77 -3.41 -1.32
CA ASP A 8 -9.55 -4.05 -0.85
C ASP A 8 -9.14 -5.23 -1.73
N ASP A 9 -10.11 -6.04 -2.16
CA ASP A 9 -9.85 -7.19 -3.02
C ASP A 9 -9.41 -6.74 -4.41
N CYS A 10 -10.04 -5.68 -4.93
CA CYS A 10 -9.66 -5.06 -6.20
C CYS A 10 -8.21 -4.56 -6.16
N ILE A 11 -7.86 -3.83 -5.10
CA ILE A 11 -6.54 -3.24 -4.90
C ILE A 11 -5.50 -4.34 -4.75
N VAL A 12 -5.74 -5.31 -3.85
CA VAL A 12 -4.82 -6.42 -3.61
C VAL A 12 -4.60 -7.23 -4.88
N GLN A 13 -5.65 -7.58 -5.62
CA GLN A 13 -5.50 -8.30 -6.89
C GLN A 13 -4.68 -7.50 -7.90
N ARG A 14 -4.98 -6.21 -8.05
CA ARG A 14 -4.31 -5.33 -9.03
C ARG A 14 -2.83 -5.15 -8.73
N VAL A 15 -2.46 -4.88 -7.47
CA VAL A 15 -1.05 -4.66 -7.08
C VAL A 15 -0.25 -5.96 -6.97
N THR A 16 -0.94 -7.11 -6.82
CA THR A 16 -0.31 -8.43 -6.93
C THR A 16 0.11 -8.71 -8.37
N GLN A 17 -0.76 -8.42 -9.35
CA GLN A 17 -0.49 -8.64 -10.77
C GLN A 17 0.51 -7.64 -11.33
N HIS A 18 0.38 -6.37 -10.95
CA HIS A 18 1.19 -5.27 -11.45
C HIS A 18 1.79 -4.50 -10.28
N LYS A 19 3.10 -4.67 -10.06
CA LYS A 19 3.83 -4.06 -8.93
C LYS A 19 4.30 -2.63 -9.23
N CYS A 20 3.57 -1.90 -10.06
CA CYS A 20 3.89 -0.54 -10.50
C CYS A 20 3.02 0.54 -9.82
N TYR A 21 2.53 0.26 -8.62
CA TYR A 21 1.65 1.15 -7.87
C TYR A 21 2.17 1.41 -6.46
N ILE A 22 1.85 2.60 -5.95
CA ILE A 22 1.89 2.93 -4.52
C ILE A 22 0.45 2.88 -4.03
N VAL A 23 0.19 2.16 -2.93
CA VAL A 23 -1.16 2.11 -2.35
C VAL A 23 -1.28 3.13 -1.22
N ALA A 24 -2.17 4.10 -1.39
CA ALA A 24 -2.51 5.06 -0.35
C ALA A 24 -3.67 4.53 0.51
N THR A 25 -3.42 4.20 1.77
CA THR A 25 -4.49 3.77 2.70
C THR A 25 -4.10 3.99 4.16
N CYS A 26 -5.10 4.28 5.00
CA CYS A 26 -4.97 4.30 6.45
C CYS A 26 -5.54 3.03 7.11
N ASP A 27 -6.14 2.12 6.34
CA ASP A 27 -6.77 0.90 6.86
C ASP A 27 -5.72 -0.12 7.33
N LYS A 28 -5.88 -0.65 8.56
CA LYS A 28 -4.89 -1.54 9.18
C LYS A 28 -4.83 -2.92 8.52
N ASP A 29 -5.97 -3.46 8.12
CA ASP A 29 -6.06 -4.81 7.56
C ASP A 29 -5.59 -4.82 6.10
N LEU A 30 -5.94 -3.80 5.31
CA LEU A 30 -5.44 -3.63 3.97
C LEU A 30 -3.91 -3.44 3.95
N LYS A 31 -3.36 -2.63 4.87
CA LYS A 31 -1.89 -2.54 5.07
C LYS A 31 -1.28 -3.90 5.36
N ARG A 32 -1.87 -4.69 6.26
CA ARG A 32 -1.38 -6.04 6.59
C ARG A 32 -1.37 -6.96 5.37
N ARG A 33 -2.39 -6.87 4.50
CA ARG A 33 -2.47 -7.63 3.24
C ARG A 33 -1.40 -7.19 2.25
N ILE A 34 -1.22 -5.88 2.03
CA ILE A 34 -0.26 -5.34 1.05
C ILE A 34 1.19 -5.55 1.47
N ARG A 35 1.51 -5.52 2.78
CA ARG A 35 2.87 -5.80 3.28
C ARG A 35 3.39 -7.19 2.88
N LYS A 36 2.49 -8.16 2.69
CA LYS A 36 2.86 -9.50 2.19
C LYS A 36 3.30 -9.49 0.73
N ILE A 37 2.95 -8.45 -0.03
CA ILE A 37 3.31 -8.30 -1.45
C ILE A 37 4.63 -7.51 -1.50
N PRO A 38 5.74 -8.10 -1.98
CA PRO A 38 7.01 -7.39 -2.13
C PRO A 38 6.96 -6.43 -3.33
N GLY A 39 7.61 -5.27 -3.19
CA GLY A 39 7.71 -4.26 -4.25
C GLY A 39 6.51 -3.31 -4.36
N VAL A 40 5.59 -3.33 -3.40
CA VAL A 40 4.45 -2.41 -3.34
C VAL A 40 4.60 -1.49 -2.12
N PRO A 41 4.96 -0.22 -2.31
CA PRO A 41 5.00 0.76 -1.23
C PRO A 41 3.59 1.14 -0.77
N ILE A 42 3.49 1.54 0.50
CA ILE A 42 2.23 1.99 1.09
C ILE A 42 2.40 3.43 1.58
N MET A 43 1.50 4.31 1.15
CA MET A 43 1.42 5.69 1.61
C MET A 43 0.28 5.84 2.63
N TYR A 44 0.50 6.60 3.70
CA TYR A 44 -0.51 6.88 4.71
C TYR A 44 -0.32 8.26 5.32
N ILE A 45 -1.36 8.78 5.96
CA ILE A 45 -1.29 10.05 6.67
C ILE A 45 -0.79 9.79 8.09
N TYR A 46 0.22 10.55 8.52
CA TYR A 46 0.71 10.59 9.88
C TYR A 46 1.21 11.99 10.17
N ASP A 47 0.82 12.55 11.32
CA ASP A 47 1.22 13.90 11.75
C ASP A 47 1.04 14.98 10.67
N HIS A 48 -0.17 15.05 10.09
CA HIS A 48 -0.52 15.99 9.02
C HIS A 48 0.37 15.92 7.76
N ARG A 49 1.13 14.83 7.58
CA ARG A 49 2.02 14.58 6.45
C ARG A 49 1.71 13.24 5.79
N TYR A 50 2.08 13.10 4.53
CA TYR A 50 2.09 11.80 3.85
C TYR A 50 3.41 11.09 4.14
N SER A 51 3.32 9.92 4.75
CA SER A 51 4.45 9.03 5.03
C SER A 51 4.36 7.81 4.14
N ILE A 52 5.50 7.34 3.64
CA ILE A 52 5.59 6.17 2.76
C ILE A 52 6.41 5.09 3.47
N GLU A 53 5.89 3.87 3.55
CA GLU A 53 6.65 2.69 3.98
C GLU A 53 7.13 1.87 2.78
N ARG A 54 8.27 1.17 2.95
CA ARG A 54 8.84 0.18 2.00
C ARG A 54 9.22 0.74 0.62
N MET A 55 9.54 2.02 0.54
CA MET A 55 10.13 2.63 -0.65
C MET A 55 11.67 2.64 -0.49
N PRO A 56 12.44 1.91 -1.32
CA PRO A 56 13.90 1.76 -1.17
C PRO A 56 14.66 3.09 -1.18
N ASP A 57 14.19 4.06 -1.97
CA ASP A 57 14.84 5.36 -2.17
C ASP A 57 14.23 6.48 -1.31
N ALA A 58 13.28 6.17 -0.43
CA ALA A 58 12.64 7.17 0.42
C ALA A 58 13.52 7.51 1.63
N TYR A 59 14.50 8.40 1.41
CA TYR A 59 15.14 9.16 2.48
C TYR A 59 14.07 9.91 3.29
N GLY A 60 13.78 9.45 4.51
CA GLY A 60 12.91 10.15 5.47
C GLY A 60 11.74 9.36 6.06
N ALA A 61 11.52 8.11 5.65
CA ALA A 61 10.58 7.24 6.36
C ALA A 61 11.21 6.79 7.70
N PRO A 62 10.48 6.84 8.84
CA PRO A 62 10.98 6.30 10.09
C PRO A 62 11.36 4.82 9.88
N ALA A 63 12.57 4.46 10.29
CA ALA A 63 12.98 3.06 10.33
C ALA A 63 12.03 2.33 11.27
N VAL A 64 11.18 1.46 10.72
CA VAL A 64 10.43 0.47 11.48
C VAL A 64 11.33 -0.68 11.87
#